data_AF-A0ABD2J4U7-F1
#
_entry.id   AF-A0ABD2J4U7-F1
#
_cell.length_a   1.000
_cell.length_b   1.000
_cell.length_c   1.000
_cell.angle_alpha   90.00
_cell.angle_beta   90.00
_cell.angle_gamma   90.00
#
_symmetry.space_group_name_H-M   'P 1'
#
loop_
_entity.id
_entity.type
_entity.pdbx_description
1 polymer ?
#
loop_
_entity_poly.entity_id
_entity_poly.type
_entity_poly.pdbx_seq_one_letter_code
_entity_poly.pdbx_strand_id
1 'polypeptide(L)'
;MPTELHAEILAALRFDVRWVIVRVSFVFDHFLRKKQFKWIRNELKRRKILEINRRSLGQAKRRLLDLSRQIFPIRLISLRNLLASFFDVENSIGLTQQQFDAPLTPGLFETQLLAMVNTVDRNDITAIRRAKRFLQNAETSYLGYVAEFEQI
;
A
#
# COMPACT_ATOMS: atom_id res chain seq x y z
N MET A 1 23.52 31.83 -1.41
CA MET A 1 24.59 32.85 -1.55
C MET A 1 24.33 33.61 -2.83
N PRO A 2 24.28 34.95 -2.80
CA PRO A 2 24.17 35.75 -4.03
C PRO A 2 25.36 35.43 -4.94
N THR A 3 25.11 35.20 -6.22
CA THR A 3 26.11 34.81 -7.23
C THR A 3 27.27 35.81 -7.35
N GLU A 4 27.01 37.09 -7.05
CA GLU A 4 27.98 38.19 -7.12
C GLU A 4 29.04 38.09 -6.01
N LEU A 5 28.62 37.81 -4.78
CA LEU A 5 29.53 37.68 -3.62
C LEU A 5 30.48 36.48 -3.76
N HIS A 6 30.00 35.41 -4.43
CA HIS A 6 30.80 34.22 -4.71
C HIS A 6 31.87 34.47 -5.78
N ALA A 7 31.59 35.36 -6.75
CA ALA A 7 32.53 35.74 -7.80
C ALA A 7 33.65 36.64 -7.25
N GLU A 8 33.33 37.59 -6.36
CA GLU A 8 34.32 38.47 -5.72
C GLU A 8 35.29 37.70 -4.80
N ILE A 9 34.77 36.77 -3.99
CA ILE A 9 35.61 35.93 -3.12
C ILE A 9 36.53 35.03 -3.95
N LEU A 10 36.01 34.41 -5.01
CA LEU A 10 36.84 33.65 -5.94
C LEU A 10 37.89 34.54 -6.60
N ALA A 11 37.55 35.78 -6.96
CA ALA A 11 38.46 36.76 -7.57
C ALA A 11 39.56 37.31 -6.64
N ALA A 12 39.44 37.12 -5.31
CA ALA A 12 40.44 37.54 -4.33
C ALA A 12 41.48 36.45 -3.98
N LEU A 13 41.22 35.18 -4.33
CA LEU A 13 42.08 34.04 -3.94
C LEU A 13 43.24 33.81 -4.92
N ARG A 14 44.35 33.18 -4.50
CA ARG A 14 45.42 32.76 -5.42
C ARG A 14 44.91 31.68 -6.39
N PHE A 15 45.45 31.66 -7.62
CA PHE A 15 44.98 30.77 -8.70
C PHE A 15 44.93 29.29 -8.29
N ASP A 16 45.95 28.80 -7.57
CA ASP A 16 46.04 27.41 -7.11
C ASP A 16 44.91 27.06 -6.13
N VAL A 17 44.53 28.01 -5.27
CA VAL A 17 43.45 27.85 -4.29
C VAL A 17 42.09 27.88 -4.99
N ARG A 18 41.89 28.74 -6.00
CA ARG A 18 40.66 28.75 -6.83
C ARG A 18 40.47 27.43 -7.55
N TRP A 19 41.54 26.90 -8.15
CA TRP A 19 41.50 25.62 -8.87
C TRP A 19 41.11 24.45 -7.97
N VAL A 20 41.66 24.40 -6.75
CA VAL A 20 41.31 23.37 -5.76
C VAL A 20 39.85 23.52 -5.32
N ILE A 21 39.38 24.72 -5.01
CA ILE A 21 37.98 24.96 -4.60
C ILE A 21 37.01 24.56 -5.72
N VAL A 22 37.26 24.97 -6.97
CA VAL A 22 36.41 24.63 -8.11
C VAL A 22 36.36 23.11 -8.34
N ARG A 23 37.50 22.42 -8.25
CA ARG A 23 37.53 20.95 -8.38
C ARG A 23 36.82 20.24 -7.23
N VAL A 24 37.05 20.65 -5.99
CA VAL A 24 36.41 20.03 -4.82
C VAL A 24 34.90 20.23 -4.87
N SER A 25 34.42 21.43 -5.21
CA SER A 25 33.00 21.71 -5.43
C SER A 25 32.41 20.86 -6.55
N PHE A 26 33.12 20.71 -7.68
CA PHE A 26 32.65 19.86 -8.78
C PHE A 26 32.55 18.38 -8.39
N VAL A 27 33.55 17.85 -7.66
CA VAL A 27 33.54 16.47 -7.17
C VAL A 27 32.42 16.25 -6.15
N PHE A 28 32.20 17.22 -5.25
CA PHE A 28 31.13 17.16 -4.26
C PHE A 28 29.75 17.24 -4.92
N ASP A 29 29.55 18.16 -5.87
CA ASP A 29 28.34 18.25 -6.68
C ASP A 29 28.07 16.96 -7.47
N HIS A 30 29.10 16.38 -8.08
CA HIS A 30 28.97 15.10 -8.78
C HIS A 30 28.56 13.98 -7.82
N PHE A 31 29.15 13.92 -6.63
CA PHE A 31 28.80 12.95 -5.60
C PHE A 31 27.37 13.13 -5.09
N LEU A 32 26.97 14.37 -4.79
CA LEU A 32 25.62 14.73 -4.37
C LEU A 32 24.61 14.35 -5.45
N ARG A 33 24.85 14.71 -6.71
CA ARG A 33 24.00 14.31 -7.85
C ARG A 33 23.91 12.80 -7.95
N LYS A 34 25.01 12.07 -7.87
CA LYS A 34 25.02 10.59 -7.95
C LYS A 34 24.21 9.95 -6.81
N LYS A 35 24.32 10.46 -5.59
CA LYS A 35 23.51 9.99 -4.44
C LYS A 35 22.04 10.35 -4.59
N GLN A 36 21.72 11.57 -5.03
CA GLN A 36 20.36 12.02 -5.34
C GLN A 36 19.73 11.14 -6.43
N PHE A 37 20.42 10.89 -7.55
CA PHE A 37 19.93 10.01 -8.61
C PHE A 37 19.70 8.57 -8.12
N LYS A 38 20.60 8.04 -7.27
CA LYS A 38 20.41 6.72 -6.66
C LYS A 38 19.16 6.70 -5.77
N TRP A 39 18.95 7.74 -4.97
CA TRP A 39 17.76 7.88 -4.13
C TRP A 39 16.48 7.98 -4.97
N ILE A 40 16.45 8.86 -6.00
CA ILE A 40 15.32 9.01 -6.92
C ILE A 40 14.97 7.67 -7.57
N ARG A 41 15.97 6.94 -8.09
CA ARG A 41 15.75 5.62 -8.72
C ARG A 41 15.16 4.60 -7.73
N ASN A 42 15.63 4.59 -6.49
CA ASN A 42 15.09 3.70 -5.46
C ASN A 42 13.66 4.07 -5.08
N GLU A 43 13.36 5.36 -4.97
CA GLU A 43 12.02 5.85 -4.66
C GLU A 43 11.03 5.56 -5.79
N LEU A 44 11.44 5.73 -7.05
CA LEU A 44 10.62 5.32 -8.21
C LEU A 44 10.34 3.81 -8.21
N LYS A 45 11.35 2.98 -7.89
CA LYS A 45 11.14 1.53 -7.73
C LYS A 45 10.17 1.22 -6.60
N ARG A 46 10.31 1.87 -5.44
CA ARG A 46 9.41 1.72 -4.29
C ARG A 46 7.97 2.07 -4.67
N ARG A 47 7.75 3.19 -5.34
CA ARG A 47 6.43 3.63 -5.83
C ARG A 47 5.82 2.63 -6.81
N LYS A 48 6.60 2.13 -7.77
CA LYS A 48 6.14 1.09 -8.70
C LYS A 48 5.71 -0.19 -7.96
N ILE A 49 6.50 -0.63 -6.97
CA ILE A 49 6.15 -1.80 -6.15
C ILE A 49 4.87 -1.55 -5.35
N LEU A 50 4.74 -0.38 -4.73
CA LEU A 50 3.53 0.03 -4.00
C LEU A 50 2.31 -0.01 -4.91
N GLU A 51 2.41 0.57 -6.11
CA GLU A 51 1.31 0.62 -7.07
C GLU A 51 0.86 -0.78 -7.50
N ILE A 52 1.80 -1.67 -7.84
CA ILE A 52 1.48 -3.07 -8.19
C ILE A 52 0.76 -3.77 -7.03
N ASN A 53 1.26 -3.60 -5.80
CA ASN A 53 0.63 -4.23 -4.64
C ASN A 53 -0.75 -3.65 -4.33
N ARG A 54 -0.96 -2.35 -4.48
CA ARG A 54 -2.29 -1.70 -4.35
C ARG A 54 -3.28 -2.22 -5.39
N ARG A 55 -2.86 -2.34 -6.66
CA ARG A 55 -3.69 -2.90 -7.73
C ARG A 55 -4.08 -4.36 -7.42
N SER A 56 -3.10 -5.16 -6.99
CA SER A 56 -3.33 -6.57 -6.65
C SER A 56 -4.22 -6.75 -5.41
N LEU A 57 -4.08 -5.89 -4.39
CA LEU A 57 -5.01 -5.83 -3.25
C LEU A 57 -6.43 -5.50 -3.72
N GLY A 58 -6.57 -4.53 -4.62
CA GLY A 58 -7.85 -4.18 -5.24
C GLY A 58 -8.49 -5.35 -5.99
N GLN A 59 -7.70 -6.17 -6.68
CA GLN A 59 -8.18 -7.39 -7.32
C GLN A 59 -8.64 -8.44 -6.31
N ALA A 60 -7.83 -8.73 -5.28
CA ALA A 60 -8.20 -9.68 -4.23
C ALA A 60 -9.50 -9.28 -3.53
N LYS A 61 -9.66 -7.98 -3.24
CA LYS A 61 -10.91 -7.42 -2.70
C LYS A 61 -12.10 -7.69 -3.62
N ARG A 62 -11.98 -7.40 -4.92
CA ARG A 62 -13.08 -7.61 -5.89
C ARG A 62 -13.50 -9.08 -5.95
N ARG A 63 -12.54 -10.01 -5.99
CA ARG A 63 -12.84 -11.44 -6.00
C ARG A 63 -13.61 -11.87 -4.76
N LEU A 64 -13.24 -11.35 -3.59
CA LEU A 64 -13.96 -11.62 -2.36
C LEU A 64 -15.40 -11.07 -2.38
N LEU A 65 -15.61 -9.90 -3.01
CA LEU A 65 -16.95 -9.35 -3.23
C LEU A 65 -17.77 -10.19 -4.20
N ASP A 66 -17.17 -10.67 -5.29
CA ASP A 66 -17.84 -11.55 -6.24
C ASP A 66 -18.23 -12.88 -5.58
N LEU A 67 -17.32 -13.44 -4.76
CA LEU A 67 -17.62 -14.57 -3.89
C LEU A 67 -18.81 -14.27 -2.99
N SER A 68 -18.81 -13.16 -2.25
CA SER A 68 -19.86 -12.82 -1.28
C SER A 68 -21.29 -12.89 -1.82
N ARG A 69 -21.48 -12.69 -3.13
CA ARG A 69 -22.78 -12.78 -3.81
C ARG A 69 -23.25 -14.21 -4.05
N GLN A 70 -22.33 -15.17 -4.00
CA GLN A 70 -22.55 -16.60 -4.23
C GLN A 70 -22.57 -17.41 -2.93
N ILE A 71 -22.16 -16.80 -1.81
CA ILE A 71 -22.05 -17.49 -0.51
C ILE A 71 -23.39 -17.48 0.25
N PHE A 72 -23.70 -18.59 0.93
CA PHE A 72 -24.80 -18.65 1.90
C PHE A 72 -24.62 -17.64 3.05
N PRO A 73 -25.69 -16.98 3.54
CA PRO A 73 -25.59 -15.93 4.56
C PRO A 73 -24.80 -16.30 5.82
N ILE A 74 -24.92 -17.54 6.31
CA ILE A 74 -24.18 -18.03 7.48
C ILE A 74 -22.66 -17.98 7.25
N ARG A 75 -22.20 -18.41 6.08
CA ARG A 75 -20.78 -18.40 5.73
C ARG A 75 -20.27 -16.97 5.49
N LEU A 76 -21.13 -16.07 5.01
CA LEU A 76 -20.81 -14.66 4.86
C LEU A 76 -20.54 -13.99 6.22
N ILE A 77 -21.30 -14.36 7.26
CA ILE A 77 -21.07 -13.90 8.64
C ILE A 77 -19.72 -14.39 9.16
N SER A 78 -19.40 -15.67 8.96
CA SER A 78 -18.10 -16.23 9.35
C SER A 78 -16.94 -15.51 8.65
N LEU A 79 -17.08 -15.25 7.35
CA LEU A 79 -16.08 -14.52 6.57
C LEU A 79 -15.90 -13.09 7.08
N ARG A 80 -16.99 -12.37 7.37
CA ARG A 80 -16.94 -11.02 7.98
C ARG A 80 -16.18 -11.03 9.30
N ASN A 81 -16.51 -11.95 10.20
CA ASN A 81 -15.88 -12.03 11.52
C ASN A 81 -14.38 -12.33 11.41
N LEU A 82 -14.00 -13.21 10.48
CA LEU A 82 -12.60 -13.53 10.20
C LEU A 82 -11.83 -12.31 9.64
N LEU A 83 -12.45 -11.53 8.77
CA LEU A 83 -11.88 -10.27 8.26
C LEU A 83 -11.73 -9.24 9.37
N ALA A 84 -12.77 -9.02 10.17
CA ALA A 84 -12.76 -8.06 11.28
C ALA A 84 -11.65 -8.38 12.28
N SER A 85 -11.50 -9.67 12.63
CA SER A 85 -10.42 -10.15 13.50
C SER A 85 -9.03 -9.89 12.91
N PHE A 86 -8.83 -10.13 11.61
CA PHE A 86 -7.54 -9.89 10.96
C PHE A 86 -7.18 -8.41 10.86
N PHE A 87 -8.16 -7.55 10.56
CA PHE A 87 -7.96 -6.10 10.47
C PHE A 87 -7.97 -5.41 11.84
N ASP A 88 -8.24 -6.16 12.92
CA ASP A 88 -8.37 -5.66 14.29
C ASP A 88 -9.40 -4.51 14.41
N VAL A 89 -10.60 -4.76 13.88
CA VAL A 89 -11.70 -3.80 13.87
C VAL A 89 -13.00 -4.43 14.32
N GLU A 90 -13.94 -3.59 14.75
CA GLU A 90 -15.28 -4.03 15.11
C GLU A 90 -16.05 -4.61 13.91
N ASN A 91 -16.86 -5.63 14.19
CA ASN A 91 -17.75 -6.24 13.19
C ASN A 91 -18.83 -5.29 12.66
N SER A 92 -19.04 -4.12 13.28
CA SER A 92 -19.99 -3.08 12.90
C SER A 92 -19.37 -2.03 11.96
N ILE A 93 -18.06 -2.11 11.68
CA ILE A 93 -17.33 -1.06 10.96
C ILE A 93 -18.01 -0.66 9.65
N GLY A 94 -18.23 0.64 9.46
CA GLY A 94 -18.86 1.20 8.26
C GLY A 94 -20.37 0.97 8.14
N LEU A 95 -21.01 0.38 9.14
CA LEU A 95 -22.47 0.23 9.20
C LEU A 95 -23.08 1.08 10.32
N THR A 96 -24.34 1.44 10.15
CA THR A 96 -25.17 1.95 11.26
C THR A 96 -25.64 0.79 12.14
N GLN A 97 -26.07 1.08 13.37
CA GLN A 97 -26.60 0.05 14.28
C GLN A 97 -27.76 -0.73 13.66
N GLN A 98 -28.70 -0.04 13.00
CA GLN A 98 -29.84 -0.67 12.32
C GLN A 98 -29.41 -1.60 11.17
N GLN A 99 -28.34 -1.24 10.44
CA GLN A 99 -27.80 -2.09 9.38
C GLN A 99 -27.05 -3.31 9.93
N PHE A 100 -26.42 -3.17 11.10
CA PHE A 100 -25.73 -4.27 11.75
C PHE A 100 -26.70 -5.30 12.33
N ASP A 101 -27.84 -4.84 12.87
CA ASP A 101 -28.88 -5.71 13.43
C ASP A 101 -29.68 -6.45 12.33
N ALA A 102 -29.62 -5.97 11.08
CA ALA A 102 -30.24 -6.62 9.93
C ALA A 102 -29.46 -7.87 9.44
N PRO A 103 -30.10 -8.83 8.76
CA PRO A 103 -29.41 -9.96 8.14
C PRO A 103 -28.30 -9.50 7.20
N LEU A 104 -27.11 -10.10 7.33
CA LEU A 104 -25.95 -9.71 6.53
C LEU A 104 -26.18 -10.04 5.05
N THR A 105 -26.33 -8.99 4.24
CA THR A 105 -26.43 -9.10 2.78
C THR A 105 -25.06 -8.88 2.12
N PRO A 106 -24.86 -9.31 0.86
CA PRO A 106 -23.63 -9.04 0.12
C PRO A 106 -23.31 -7.54 0.02
N GLY A 107 -24.32 -6.67 -0.08
CA GLY A 107 -24.14 -5.22 -0.13
C GLY A 107 -23.68 -4.62 1.21
N LEU A 108 -24.21 -5.11 2.33
CA LEU A 108 -23.72 -4.73 3.65
C LEU A 108 -22.29 -5.22 3.87
N PHE A 109 -22.02 -6.48 3.51
CA PHE A 109 -20.67 -7.03 3.54
C PHE A 109 -19.67 -6.23 2.70
N GLU A 110 -20.07 -5.79 1.50
CA GLU A 110 -19.24 -4.93 0.65
C GLU A 110 -18.85 -3.63 1.37
N THR A 111 -19.83 -2.97 1.98
CA THR A 111 -19.62 -1.73 2.75
C THR A 111 -18.60 -1.94 3.87
N GLN A 112 -18.72 -3.05 4.59
CA GLN A 112 -17.81 -3.41 5.67
C GLN A 112 -16.41 -3.76 5.18
N LEU A 113 -16.30 -4.58 4.15
CA LEU A 113 -15.00 -4.94 3.56
C LEU A 113 -14.27 -3.70 3.05
N LEU A 114 -14.99 -2.74 2.45
CA LEU A 114 -14.41 -1.46 2.03
C LEU A 114 -13.89 -0.67 3.23
N ALA A 115 -14.66 -0.60 4.31
CA ALA A 115 -14.25 0.10 5.53
C ALA A 115 -13.02 -0.56 6.19
N MET A 116 -12.99 -1.89 6.27
CA MET A 116 -11.86 -2.68 6.76
C MET A 116 -10.60 -2.45 5.91
N VAL A 117 -10.70 -2.56 4.59
CA VAL A 117 -9.54 -2.38 3.70
C VAL A 117 -9.02 -0.94 3.72
N ASN A 118 -9.88 0.04 4.04
CA ASN A 118 -9.46 1.44 4.18
C ASN A 118 -8.61 1.70 5.43
N THR A 119 -8.59 0.82 6.43
CA THR A 119 -7.69 0.96 7.59
C THR A 119 -6.24 0.62 7.26
N VAL A 120 -5.99 -0.06 6.13
CA VAL A 120 -4.64 -0.41 5.68
C VAL A 120 -3.88 0.84 5.24
N ASP A 121 -2.72 1.09 5.86
CA ASP A 121 -1.83 2.16 5.41
C ASP A 121 -1.41 1.93 3.95
N ARG A 122 -1.82 2.86 3.09
CA ARG A 122 -1.56 2.80 1.66
C ARG A 122 -0.07 2.95 1.35
N ASN A 123 0.73 3.51 2.25
CA ASN A 123 2.16 3.77 2.04
C ASN A 123 3.06 2.66 2.61
N ASP A 124 2.50 1.78 3.45
CA ASP A 124 3.20 0.59 3.94
C ASP A 124 3.01 -0.60 2.99
N ILE A 125 4.11 -1.00 2.34
CA ILE A 125 4.16 -2.17 1.46
C ILE A 125 3.85 -3.45 2.25
N THR A 126 4.27 -3.53 3.52
CA THR A 126 4.11 -4.73 4.35
C THR A 126 2.65 -4.92 4.72
N ALA A 127 1.98 -3.87 5.22
CA ALA A 127 0.54 -3.88 5.47
C ALA A 127 -0.27 -4.28 4.22
N ILE A 128 0.01 -3.65 3.06
CA ILE A 128 -0.70 -3.99 1.81
C ILE A 128 -0.48 -5.46 1.42
N ARG A 129 0.76 -5.96 1.51
CA ARG A 129 1.05 -7.36 1.17
C ARG A 129 0.37 -8.34 2.12
N ARG A 130 0.36 -8.03 3.42
CA ARG A 130 -0.29 -8.85 4.45
C ARG A 130 -1.78 -8.93 4.19
N ALA A 131 -2.44 -7.77 4.03
CA ALA A 131 -3.86 -7.69 3.70
C ALA A 131 -4.19 -8.44 2.40
N LYS A 132 -3.40 -8.23 1.34
CA LYS A 132 -3.60 -8.93 0.07
C LYS A 132 -3.55 -10.44 0.23
N ARG A 133 -2.48 -10.98 0.84
CA ARG A 133 -2.33 -12.43 1.03
C ARG A 133 -3.48 -13.00 1.84
N PHE A 134 -3.90 -12.29 2.89
CA PHE A 134 -5.02 -12.72 3.69
C PHE A 134 -6.31 -12.81 2.88
N LEU A 135 -6.65 -11.77 2.10
CA LEU A 135 -7.85 -11.79 1.24
C LEU A 135 -7.80 -12.92 0.21
N GLN A 136 -6.63 -13.18 -0.39
CA GLN A 136 -6.44 -14.29 -1.33
C GLN A 136 -6.64 -15.66 -0.66
N ASN A 137 -6.12 -15.82 0.56
CA ASN A 137 -6.28 -17.06 1.32
C ASN A 137 -7.72 -17.27 1.77
N ALA A 138 -8.43 -16.21 2.17
CA ALA A 138 -9.84 -16.28 2.52
C ALA A 138 -10.70 -16.71 1.32
N GLU A 139 -10.38 -16.20 0.12
CA GLU A 139 -10.98 -16.65 -1.14
C GLU A 139 -10.70 -18.14 -1.41
N THR A 140 -9.45 -18.59 -1.36
CA THR A 140 -9.10 -19.98 -1.67
C THR A 140 -9.63 -20.97 -0.65
N SER A 141 -9.63 -20.62 0.65
CA SER A 141 -10.25 -21.44 1.68
C SER A 141 -11.73 -21.64 1.40
N TYR A 142 -12.45 -20.60 0.97
CA TYR A 142 -13.87 -20.75 0.61
C TYR A 142 -14.07 -21.68 -0.59
N LEU A 143 -13.31 -21.47 -1.68
CA LEU A 143 -13.41 -22.28 -2.89
C LEU A 143 -13.02 -23.75 -2.65
N GLY A 144 -12.01 -24.00 -1.81
CA GLY A 144 -11.59 -25.34 -1.44
C GLY A 144 -12.68 -26.12 -0.71
N TYR A 145 -13.40 -25.46 0.22
CA TYR A 145 -14.56 -26.07 0.86
C TYR A 145 -15.68 -26.38 -0.13
N VAL A 146 -15.98 -25.51 -1.11
CA VAL A 146 -17.05 -25.78 -2.10
C VAL A 146 -16.74 -27.02 -2.95
N ALA A 147 -15.49 -27.19 -3.38
CA ALA A 147 -15.07 -28.34 -4.18
C ALA A 147 -15.23 -29.69 -3.44
N GLU A 148 -15.08 -29.71 -2.11
CA GLU A 148 -15.30 -30.92 -1.29
C GLU A 148 -16.79 -31.29 -1.17
N PHE A 149 -17.70 -30.30 -1.23
CA PHE A 149 -19.16 -30.55 -1.13
C PHE A 149 -19.81 -30.92 -2.47
N GLU A 150 -19.19 -30.62 -3.61
CA GLU A 150 -19.70 -31.00 -4.94
C GLU A 150 -19.33 -32.45 -5.34
N GLN A 151 -18.53 -33.16 -4.55
CA GLN A 151 -18.10 -34.54 -4.80
C GLN A 151 -18.91 -35.60 -4.05
N ILE A 152 -20.00 -35.21 -3.37
CA ILE A 152 -20.94 -36.10 -2.65
C ILE A 152 -22.30 -36.05 -3.34
#